data_AF-A0A367CB04-F1
#
_entry.id   AF-A0A367CB04-F1
#
_cell.length_a   1.000
_cell.length_b   1.000
_cell.length_c   1.000
_cell.angle_alpha   90.00
_cell.angle_beta   90.00
_cell.angle_gamma   90.00
#
_symmetry.space_group_name_H-M   'P 1'
#
loop_
_entity.id
_entity.type
_entity.pdbx_description
1 polymer ?
#
loop_
_entity_poly.entity_id
_entity_poly.type
_entity_poly.pdbx_seq_one_letter_code
_entity_poly.pdbx_strand_id
1 'polypeptide(L)'
;MIIPEKQENQKQVLTLNELSKRKVVEHNSLITSIAKMDKTPLKMFELAVSCINTEEPPKDNTVYLSKRDLFAFFNVSDNDKHSRFKEAVEKMQKTGYFQIKEVKEKGYEMTSIVPIPTVKWNSYNDEVLIRFNQDIMPYLIDLKNNFTQHALSDIAELNSKYSILVSLVVYELQSIRALQRQRRTASRASGKLQ
;
A
#
# COMPACT_ATOMS: atom_id res chain seq x y z
N MET A 1 -9.02 -11.84 -41.97
CA MET A 1 -9.67 -11.89 -40.65
C MET A 1 -8.54 -11.83 -39.63
N ILE A 2 -8.31 -10.66 -39.03
CA ILE A 2 -7.21 -10.43 -38.08
C ILE A 2 -7.72 -10.87 -36.71
N ILE A 3 -7.18 -11.95 -36.18
CA ILE A 3 -7.42 -12.39 -34.81
C ILE A 3 -6.54 -11.49 -33.92
N PRO A 4 -7.08 -10.69 -32.99
CA PRO A 4 -6.22 -9.88 -32.14
C PRO A 4 -5.53 -10.82 -31.14
N GLU A 5 -4.19 -10.79 -31.13
CA GLU A 5 -3.37 -11.41 -30.10
C GLU A 5 -3.84 -10.96 -28.72
N LYS A 6 -4.19 -11.94 -27.87
CA LYS A 6 -4.36 -11.72 -26.44
C LYS A 6 -3.03 -11.18 -25.90
N GLN A 7 -3.00 -9.91 -25.52
CA GLN A 7 -1.99 -9.42 -24.60
C GLN A 7 -2.11 -10.22 -23.31
N GLU A 8 -1.26 -11.23 -23.14
CA GLU A 8 -0.92 -11.78 -21.84
C GLU A 8 -0.22 -10.67 -21.06
N ASN A 9 -1.00 -9.80 -20.41
CA ASN A 9 -0.51 -9.09 -19.25
C ASN A 9 0.10 -10.15 -18.34
N GLN A 10 1.39 -10.05 -18.05
CA GLN A 10 2.12 -10.95 -17.18
C GLN A 10 1.49 -10.92 -15.79
N LYS A 11 0.47 -11.76 -15.60
CA LYS A 11 -0.27 -11.90 -14.34
C LYS A 11 0.62 -12.67 -13.38
N GLN A 12 1.40 -11.94 -12.58
CA GLN A 12 2.12 -12.52 -11.46
C GLN A 12 1.12 -12.98 -10.39
N VAL A 13 0.70 -14.24 -10.47
CA VAL A 13 0.04 -14.94 -9.35
C VAL A 13 1.15 -15.44 -8.43
N LEU A 14 1.42 -14.71 -7.36
CA LEU A 14 2.55 -14.94 -6.45
C LEU A 14 2.12 -15.78 -5.26
N THR A 15 3.03 -16.60 -4.74
CA THR A 15 2.74 -17.56 -3.66
C THR A 15 2.86 -16.94 -2.26
N LEU A 16 2.24 -17.56 -1.24
CA LEU A 16 2.31 -17.16 0.17
C LEU A 16 3.73 -16.93 0.72
N ASN A 17 4.71 -17.71 0.29
CA ASN A 17 6.11 -17.56 0.69
C ASN A 17 6.78 -16.31 0.08
N GLU A 18 6.19 -15.74 -0.97
CA GLU A 18 6.64 -14.48 -1.56
C GLU A 18 6.03 -13.29 -0.84
N LEU A 19 4.80 -13.42 -0.28
CA LEU A 19 4.14 -12.38 0.50
C LEU A 19 4.99 -11.93 1.72
N SER A 20 5.59 -12.88 2.43
CA SER A 20 6.42 -12.57 3.62
C SER A 20 7.72 -11.83 3.30
N LYS A 21 8.16 -11.86 2.05
CA LYS A 21 9.36 -11.14 1.58
C LYS A 21 9.03 -9.76 0.99
N ARG A 22 7.75 -9.43 0.84
CA ARG A 22 7.35 -8.18 0.22
C ARG A 22 7.61 -7.00 1.14
N LYS A 23 7.94 -5.88 0.50
CA LYS A 23 8.02 -4.58 1.12
C LYS A 23 6.85 -3.75 0.66
N VAL A 24 6.29 -3.01 1.58
CA VAL A 24 5.35 -1.93 1.27
C VAL A 24 6.15 -0.64 1.25
N VAL A 25 5.85 0.25 0.29
CA VAL A 25 6.51 1.54 0.18
C VAL A 25 5.45 2.63 0.05
N GLU A 26 5.50 3.59 0.96
CA GLU A 26 4.46 4.61 1.09
C GLU A 26 5.03 5.95 1.55
N HIS A 27 4.44 7.05 1.10
CA HIS A 27 4.80 8.38 1.56
C HIS A 27 4.39 8.56 3.03
N ASN A 28 5.19 9.30 3.80
CA ASN A 28 4.92 9.52 5.23
C ASN A 28 3.55 10.20 5.50
N SER A 29 3.11 11.10 4.60
CA SER A 29 1.78 11.71 4.70
C SER A 29 0.62 10.70 4.56
N LEU A 30 0.88 9.55 3.93
CA LEU A 30 -0.09 8.48 3.80
C LEU A 30 -0.30 7.79 5.16
N ILE A 31 0.78 7.45 5.87
CA ILE A 31 0.77 6.73 7.17
C ILE A 31 -0.20 7.36 8.18
N THR A 32 -0.13 8.68 8.34
CA THR A 32 -1.02 9.39 9.27
C THR A 32 -2.49 9.35 8.83
N SER A 33 -2.75 9.26 7.52
CA SER A 33 -4.09 9.21 6.94
C SER A 33 -4.74 7.81 7.04
N ILE A 34 -3.93 6.74 6.98
CA ILE A 34 -4.40 5.34 7.08
C ILE A 34 -4.91 4.98 8.49
N ALA A 35 -4.58 5.79 9.51
CA ALA A 35 -5.06 5.64 10.88
C ALA A 35 -6.59 5.57 11.04
N LYS A 36 -7.33 6.08 10.05
CA LYS A 36 -8.79 6.06 10.04
C LYS A 36 -9.38 4.69 9.66
N MET A 37 -8.66 3.87 8.90
CA MET A 37 -9.13 2.55 8.47
C MET A 37 -9.25 1.56 9.64
N ASP A 38 -10.17 0.60 9.51
CA ASP A 38 -10.22 -0.56 10.39
C ASP A 38 -9.10 -1.54 10.06
N LYS A 39 -8.77 -2.41 11.03
CA LYS A 39 -7.66 -3.39 10.93
C LYS A 39 -7.65 -4.19 9.63
N THR A 40 -8.81 -4.77 9.27
CA THR A 40 -8.90 -5.69 8.12
C THR A 40 -8.80 -4.94 6.79
N PRO A 41 -9.57 -3.85 6.56
CA PRO A 41 -9.35 -2.96 5.42
C PRO A 41 -7.92 -2.45 5.28
N LEU A 42 -7.29 -2.04 6.38
CA LEU A 42 -5.92 -1.56 6.41
C LEU A 42 -4.94 -2.62 5.92
N LYS A 43 -5.01 -3.83 6.49
CA LYS A 43 -4.21 -4.97 6.05
C LYS A 43 -4.44 -5.31 4.57
N MET A 44 -5.67 -5.21 4.08
CA MET A 44 -5.98 -5.45 2.67
C MET A 44 -5.35 -4.39 1.76
N PHE A 45 -5.38 -3.13 2.20
CA PHE A 45 -4.76 -2.01 1.52
C PHE A 45 -3.24 -2.21 1.42
N GLU A 46 -2.57 -2.49 2.54
CA GLU A 46 -1.13 -2.76 2.60
C GLU A 46 -0.71 -3.92 1.69
N LEU A 47 -1.50 -5.01 1.67
CA LEU A 47 -1.27 -6.13 0.76
C LEU A 47 -1.40 -5.70 -0.71
N ALA A 48 -2.39 -4.87 -1.06
CA ALA A 48 -2.55 -4.36 -2.41
C ALA A 48 -1.40 -3.43 -2.82
N VAL A 49 -0.96 -2.53 -1.92
CA VAL A 49 0.20 -1.65 -2.14
C VAL A 49 1.48 -2.46 -2.34
N SER A 50 1.65 -3.55 -1.58
CA SER A 50 2.80 -4.47 -1.76
C SER A 50 2.90 -5.11 -3.14
N CYS A 51 1.81 -5.08 -3.93
CA CYS A 51 1.79 -5.61 -5.30
C CYS A 51 2.24 -4.59 -6.34
N ILE A 52 2.44 -3.33 -5.95
CA ILE A 52 2.90 -2.29 -6.87
C ILE A 52 4.40 -2.45 -7.06
N ASN A 53 4.81 -2.72 -8.29
CA ASN A 53 6.21 -2.56 -8.67
C ASN A 53 6.49 -1.06 -8.81
N THR A 54 7.29 -0.49 -7.93
CA THR A 54 7.60 0.94 -7.93
C THR A 54 8.57 1.34 -9.05
N GLU A 55 9.37 0.40 -9.57
CA GLU A 55 10.27 0.63 -10.71
C GLU A 55 9.51 0.61 -12.04
N GLU A 56 8.49 -0.24 -12.13
CA GLU A 56 7.60 -0.37 -13.28
C GLU A 56 6.13 -0.37 -12.84
N PRO A 57 5.58 0.80 -12.46
CA PRO A 57 4.22 0.89 -11.94
C PRO A 57 3.19 0.55 -13.02
N PRO A 58 2.06 -0.08 -12.65
CA PRO A 58 1.03 -0.48 -13.61
C PRO A 58 0.43 0.76 -14.29
N LYS A 59 0.44 0.76 -15.64
CA LYS A 59 -0.01 1.91 -16.46
C LYS A 59 -1.46 2.33 -16.20
N ASP A 60 -2.30 1.39 -15.81
CA ASP A 60 -3.72 1.60 -15.49
C ASP A 60 -3.99 1.61 -13.97
N ASN A 61 -2.93 1.76 -13.17
CA ASN A 61 -2.94 1.78 -11.70
C ASN A 61 -3.62 0.56 -11.09
N THR A 62 -3.59 -0.58 -11.80
CA THR A 62 -4.32 -1.77 -11.42
C THR A 62 -3.38 -2.89 -10.99
N VAL A 63 -3.68 -3.49 -9.84
CA VAL A 63 -2.99 -4.68 -9.33
C VAL A 63 -3.96 -5.86 -9.25
N TYR A 64 -3.41 -7.06 -9.30
CA TYR A 64 -4.15 -8.31 -9.23
C TYR A 64 -3.73 -9.09 -7.99
N LEU A 65 -4.72 -9.55 -7.25
CA LEU A 65 -4.57 -10.43 -6.08
C LEU A 65 -5.34 -11.72 -6.34
N SER A 66 -4.92 -12.80 -5.68
CA SER A 66 -5.72 -14.02 -5.61
C SER A 66 -6.55 -14.04 -4.32
N LYS A 67 -7.78 -14.58 -4.35
CA LYS A 67 -8.56 -14.76 -3.11
C LYS A 67 -7.85 -15.73 -2.19
N ARG A 68 -7.14 -16.72 -2.74
CA ARG A 68 -6.28 -17.63 -1.98
C ARG A 68 -5.27 -16.85 -1.13
N ASP A 69 -4.54 -15.92 -1.71
CA ASP A 69 -3.53 -15.11 -1.00
C ASP A 69 -4.20 -14.24 0.07
N LEU A 70 -5.33 -13.64 -0.26
CA LEU A 70 -6.12 -12.86 0.68
C LEU A 70 -6.57 -13.71 1.88
N PHE A 71 -7.18 -14.87 1.65
CA PHE A 71 -7.66 -15.75 2.72
C PHE A 71 -6.53 -16.22 3.64
N ALA A 72 -5.39 -16.56 3.04
CA ALA A 72 -4.22 -16.99 3.81
C ALA A 72 -3.56 -15.83 4.57
N PHE A 73 -3.48 -14.64 3.97
CA PHE A 73 -2.96 -13.43 4.62
C PHE A 73 -3.80 -13.03 5.85
N PHE A 74 -5.11 -13.22 5.78
CA PHE A 74 -6.02 -12.90 6.89
C PHE A 74 -6.20 -14.03 7.90
N ASN A 75 -5.55 -15.19 7.69
CA ASN A 75 -5.70 -16.40 8.50
C ASN A 75 -7.17 -16.72 8.81
N VAL A 76 -8.03 -16.66 7.79
CA VAL A 76 -9.48 -16.83 7.95
C VAL A 76 -9.82 -18.32 7.88
N SER A 77 -10.55 -18.83 8.87
CA SER A 77 -11.06 -20.21 8.86
C SER A 77 -12.18 -20.39 7.84
N ASP A 78 -12.44 -21.64 7.45
CA ASP A 78 -13.24 -21.93 6.25
C ASP A 78 -14.72 -21.51 6.32
N ASN A 79 -15.33 -21.46 7.51
CA ASN A 79 -16.79 -21.33 7.62
C ASN A 79 -17.34 -19.95 7.22
N ASP A 80 -16.56 -18.87 7.31
CA ASP A 80 -17.03 -17.50 7.03
C ASP A 80 -16.12 -16.68 6.09
N LYS A 81 -15.10 -17.32 5.50
CA LYS A 81 -14.07 -16.63 4.69
C LYS A 81 -14.62 -15.77 3.56
N HIS A 82 -15.65 -16.24 2.85
CA HIS A 82 -16.22 -15.51 1.72
C HIS A 82 -16.99 -14.25 2.15
N SER A 83 -17.79 -14.36 3.21
CA SER A 83 -18.52 -13.22 3.78
C SER A 83 -17.57 -12.17 4.34
N ARG A 84 -16.53 -12.61 5.06
CA ARG A 84 -15.49 -11.71 5.60
C ARG A 84 -14.67 -11.02 4.52
N PHE A 85 -14.34 -11.73 3.43
CA PHE A 85 -13.69 -11.13 2.28
C PHE A 85 -14.56 -10.06 1.64
N LYS A 86 -15.85 -10.34 1.39
CA LYS A 86 -16.79 -9.36 0.84
C LYS A 86 -16.88 -8.12 1.73
N GLU A 87 -17.03 -8.33 3.04
CA GLU A 87 -17.07 -7.23 4.01
C GLU A 87 -15.77 -6.42 4.02
N ALA A 88 -14.61 -7.09 3.98
CA ALA A 88 -13.31 -6.43 3.95
C ALA A 88 -13.13 -5.56 2.70
N VAL A 89 -13.47 -6.09 1.52
CA VAL A 89 -13.44 -5.37 0.23
C VAL A 89 -14.36 -4.15 0.28
N GLU A 90 -15.61 -4.34 0.73
CA GLU A 90 -16.58 -3.26 0.79
C GLU A 90 -16.16 -2.16 1.77
N LYS A 91 -15.67 -2.54 2.96
CA LYS A 91 -15.18 -1.58 3.95
C LYS A 91 -13.95 -0.84 3.44
N MET A 92 -12.98 -1.54 2.84
CA MET A 92 -11.78 -0.91 2.26
C MET A 92 -12.14 0.18 1.24
N GLN A 93 -13.15 -0.06 0.40
CA GLN A 93 -13.60 0.93 -0.58
C GLN A 93 -14.42 2.08 0.05
N LYS A 94 -15.30 1.79 1.02
CA LYS A 94 -16.25 2.76 1.58
C LYS A 94 -15.69 3.61 2.73
N THR A 95 -14.75 3.08 3.50
CA THR A 95 -14.22 3.76 4.71
C THR A 95 -12.82 4.33 4.50
N GLY A 96 -12.20 4.05 3.37
CA GLY A 96 -10.89 4.57 3.00
C GLY A 96 -11.00 5.93 2.31
N TYR A 97 -10.63 7.00 3.01
CA TYR A 97 -10.19 8.24 2.36
C TYR A 97 -8.94 8.75 3.05
N PHE A 98 -8.02 9.29 2.27
CA PHE A 98 -6.77 9.85 2.75
C PHE A 98 -6.85 11.36 2.78
N GLN A 99 -6.36 11.98 3.85
CA GLN A 99 -6.32 13.43 4.00
C GLN A 99 -4.88 13.88 4.09
N ILE A 100 -4.41 14.46 3.00
CA ILE A 100 -3.03 14.87 2.87
C ILE A 100 -2.98 16.37 3.16
N LYS A 101 -2.21 16.72 4.18
CA LYS A 101 -1.94 18.11 4.55
C LYS A 101 -0.55 18.48 4.03
N GLU A 102 -0.50 19.38 3.07
CA GLU A 102 0.74 19.94 2.56
C GLU A 102 0.96 21.34 3.11
N VAL A 103 2.11 21.59 3.75
CA VAL A 103 2.48 22.92 4.21
C VAL A 103 3.11 23.67 3.03
N LYS A 104 2.55 24.84 2.70
CA LYS A 104 3.03 25.75 1.64
C LYS A 104 3.52 27.05 2.29
N GLU A 105 4.20 27.92 1.54
CA GLU A 105 4.75 29.17 2.07
C GLU A 105 3.72 30.08 2.76
N LYS A 106 2.46 30.09 2.29
CA LYS A 106 1.38 30.94 2.80
C LYS A 106 0.35 30.21 3.69
N GLY A 107 0.56 28.94 4.05
CA GLY A 107 -0.40 28.18 4.84
C GLY A 107 -0.35 26.68 4.60
N TYR A 108 -1.51 26.02 4.55
CA TYR A 108 -1.61 24.61 4.23
C TYR A 108 -2.72 24.32 3.22
N GLU A 109 -2.49 23.31 2.40
CA GLU A 109 -3.46 22.74 1.47
C GLU A 109 -3.90 21.37 2.00
N MET A 110 -5.20 21.09 1.95
CA MET A 110 -5.78 19.84 2.42
C MET A 110 -6.44 19.12 1.24
N THR A 111 -5.88 17.98 0.86
CA THR A 111 -6.40 17.16 -0.25
C THR A 111 -7.02 15.90 0.32
N SER A 112 -8.26 15.60 -0.09
CA SER A 112 -8.97 14.37 0.30
C SER A 112 -9.05 13.42 -0.89
N ILE A 113 -8.47 12.22 -0.75
CA ILE A 113 -8.35 11.24 -1.84
C ILE A 113 -9.06 9.95 -1.46
N VAL A 114 -9.95 9.48 -2.32
CA VAL A 114 -10.47 8.09 -2.25
C VAL A 114 -9.46 7.20 -2.98
N PRO A 115 -8.77 6.26 -2.30
CA PRO A 115 -7.61 5.59 -2.86
C PRO A 115 -7.93 4.46 -3.82
N ILE A 116 -9.05 3.77 -3.60
CA ILE A 116 -9.42 2.58 -4.38
C ILE A 116 -10.79 2.85 -5.00
N PRO A 117 -10.86 3.52 -6.16
CA PRO A 117 -12.12 3.81 -6.83
C PRO A 117 -12.80 2.55 -7.37
N THR A 118 -12.06 1.48 -7.67
CA THR A 118 -12.64 0.27 -8.29
C THR A 118 -12.00 -1.00 -7.77
N VAL A 119 -12.84 -1.93 -7.31
CA VAL A 119 -12.46 -3.32 -7.03
C VAL A 119 -13.37 -4.23 -7.86
N LYS A 120 -12.81 -5.24 -8.53
CA LYS A 120 -13.60 -6.27 -9.23
C LYS A 120 -13.21 -7.65 -8.73
N TRP A 121 -14.23 -8.44 -8.42
CA TRP A 121 -14.13 -9.84 -8.06
C TRP A 121 -15.45 -10.51 -8.45
N ASN A 122 -15.44 -11.83 -8.60
CA ASN A 122 -16.66 -12.60 -8.88
C ASN A 122 -16.65 -13.91 -8.07
N SER A 123 -17.66 -14.76 -8.20
CA SER A 123 -17.73 -16.03 -7.47
C SER A 123 -16.99 -17.19 -8.15
N TYR A 124 -16.66 -17.08 -9.44
CA TYR A 124 -16.25 -18.22 -10.28
C TYR A 124 -14.76 -18.29 -10.58
N ASN A 125 -13.99 -17.20 -10.39
CA ASN A 125 -12.54 -17.20 -10.52
C ASN A 125 -11.85 -16.76 -9.22
N ASP A 126 -10.54 -16.96 -9.13
CA ASP A 126 -9.75 -16.60 -7.94
C ASP A 126 -9.24 -15.14 -7.99
N GLU A 127 -9.52 -14.40 -9.05
CA GLU A 127 -8.91 -13.10 -9.31
C GLU A 127 -9.67 -11.96 -8.62
N VAL A 128 -8.91 -11.09 -7.95
CA VAL A 128 -9.37 -9.83 -7.36
C VAL A 128 -8.56 -8.70 -7.97
N LEU A 129 -9.23 -7.84 -8.72
CA LEU A 129 -8.65 -6.66 -9.33
C LEU A 129 -8.85 -5.47 -8.41
N ILE A 130 -7.78 -4.73 -8.11
CA ILE A 130 -7.82 -3.47 -7.36
C ILE A 130 -7.21 -2.39 -8.24
N ARG A 131 -8.00 -1.36 -8.55
CA ARG A 131 -7.52 -0.16 -9.24
C ARG A 131 -7.34 0.96 -8.23
N PHE A 132 -6.13 1.47 -8.13
CA PHE A 132 -5.79 2.65 -7.35
C PHE A 132 -6.18 3.93 -8.10
N ASN A 133 -6.51 4.96 -7.33
CA ASN A 133 -6.73 6.30 -7.84
C ASN A 133 -5.41 6.86 -8.39
N GLN A 134 -5.45 7.52 -9.54
CA GLN A 134 -4.28 8.20 -10.09
C GLN A 134 -3.70 9.22 -9.10
N ASP A 135 -4.54 9.89 -8.31
CA ASP A 135 -4.10 10.88 -7.32
C ASP A 135 -3.35 10.25 -6.14
N ILE A 136 -3.58 8.96 -5.82
CA ILE A 136 -2.86 8.29 -4.74
C ILE A 136 -1.51 7.73 -5.21
N MET A 137 -1.35 7.47 -6.52
CA MET A 137 -0.16 6.81 -7.05
C MET A 137 1.16 7.51 -6.70
N PRO A 138 1.30 8.85 -6.78
CA PRO A 138 2.53 9.53 -6.37
C PRO A 138 2.97 9.20 -4.93
N TYR A 139 2.03 8.91 -4.03
CA TYR A 139 2.30 8.56 -2.65
C TYR A 139 2.66 7.08 -2.45
N LEU A 140 2.46 6.24 -3.47
CA LEU A 140 2.75 4.81 -3.47
C LEU A 140 3.99 4.45 -4.31
N ILE A 141 4.37 5.30 -5.28
CA ILE A 141 5.43 4.98 -6.27
C ILE A 141 6.56 6.00 -6.37
N ASP A 142 6.32 7.28 -6.05
CA ASP A 142 7.44 8.22 -6.06
C ASP A 142 8.33 7.81 -4.88
N LEU A 143 9.64 7.70 -5.06
CA LEU A 143 10.56 7.21 -4.03
C LEU A 143 11.57 8.27 -3.60
N LYS A 144 11.43 9.49 -4.13
CA LYS A 144 12.53 10.46 -4.12
C LYS A 144 12.81 11.05 -2.74
N ASN A 145 11.78 11.36 -1.94
CA ASN A 145 11.93 11.95 -0.60
C ASN A 145 10.74 11.64 0.32
N ASN A 146 10.99 11.34 1.61
CA ASN A 146 9.98 11.14 2.67
C ASN A 146 9.08 9.90 2.51
N PHE A 147 9.70 8.75 2.23
CA PHE A 147 9.02 7.46 2.14
C PHE A 147 9.39 6.55 3.30
N THR A 148 8.45 5.70 3.65
CA THR A 148 8.62 4.62 4.61
C THR A 148 8.59 3.29 3.88
N GLN A 149 9.46 2.39 4.30
CA GLN A 149 9.49 1.02 3.82
C GLN A 149 9.42 0.07 5.01
N HIS A 150 8.53 -0.91 4.94
CA HIS A 150 8.39 -1.94 5.95
C HIS A 150 8.09 -3.30 5.31
N ALA A 151 8.40 -4.38 6.02
CA ALA A 151 8.04 -5.70 5.55
C ALA A 151 6.54 -5.92 5.75
N LEU A 152 5.87 -6.49 4.74
CA LEU A 152 4.45 -6.79 4.82
C LEU A 152 4.15 -7.79 5.96
N SER A 153 5.08 -8.71 6.23
CA SER A 153 5.00 -9.69 7.32
C SER A 153 4.80 -9.03 8.69
N ASP A 154 5.48 -7.91 8.94
CA ASP A 154 5.44 -7.22 10.22
C ASP A 154 4.04 -6.67 10.52
N ILE A 155 3.28 -6.31 9.47
CA ILE A 155 1.90 -5.85 9.59
C ILE A 155 0.92 -7.03 9.58
N ALA A 156 1.22 -8.07 8.81
CA ALA A 156 0.41 -9.27 8.68
C ALA A 156 0.18 -9.98 10.02
N GLU A 157 1.21 -10.04 10.87
CA GLU A 157 1.16 -10.73 12.17
C GLU A 157 0.36 -9.96 13.24
N LEU A 158 0.13 -8.65 13.06
CA LEU A 158 -0.47 -7.80 14.08
C LEU A 158 -2.00 -7.90 14.11
N ASN A 159 -2.57 -8.17 15.29
CA ASN A 159 -4.02 -8.39 15.42
C ASN A 159 -4.82 -7.23 15.99
N SER A 160 -4.15 -6.13 16.37
CA SER A 160 -4.78 -4.91 16.86
C SER A 160 -4.57 -3.75 15.88
N LYS A 161 -5.61 -2.94 15.66
CA LYS A 161 -5.52 -1.69 14.89
C LYS A 161 -4.40 -0.81 15.42
N TYR A 162 -4.36 -0.60 16.74
CA TYR A 162 -3.36 0.27 17.36
C TYR A 162 -1.94 -0.27 17.19
N SER A 163 -1.73 -1.58 17.28
CA SER A 163 -0.42 -2.17 17.06
C SER A 163 0.08 -1.94 15.63
N ILE A 164 -0.80 -2.06 14.64
CA ILE A 164 -0.47 -1.75 13.23
C ILE A 164 -0.08 -0.27 13.11
N LEU A 165 -0.90 0.63 13.64
CA LEU A 165 -0.63 2.08 13.55
C LEU A 165 0.66 2.49 14.25
N VAL A 166 0.91 1.98 15.45
CA VAL A 166 2.17 2.24 16.17
C VAL A 166 3.36 1.73 15.37
N SER A 167 3.25 0.55 14.75
CA SER A 167 4.34 -0.01 13.94
C SER A 167 4.64 0.87 12.72
N LEU A 168 3.61 1.29 11.97
CA LEU A 168 3.77 2.19 10.83
C LEU A 168 4.41 3.53 11.24
N VAL A 169 3.96 4.13 12.35
CA VAL A 169 4.56 5.37 12.89
C VAL A 169 6.01 5.17 13.32
N VAL A 170 6.35 4.01 13.90
CA VAL A 170 7.73 3.67 14.25
C VAL A 170 8.60 3.60 12.99
N TYR A 171 8.11 2.95 11.91
CA TYR A 171 8.82 2.91 10.63
C TYR A 171 8.99 4.31 10.02
N GLU A 172 7.97 5.17 10.10
CA GLU A 172 8.04 6.57 9.67
C GLU A 172 9.13 7.36 10.43
N LEU A 173 9.18 7.23 11.76
CA LEU A 173 10.20 7.89 12.57
C LEU A 173 11.61 7.38 12.26
N GLN A 174 11.75 6.08 11.96
CA GLN A 174 13.02 5.49 11.53
C GLN A 174 13.48 6.05 10.19
N SER A 175 12.58 6.15 9.19
CA SER A 175 12.89 6.70 7.87
C SER A 175 13.31 8.17 7.95
N ILE A 176 12.58 8.99 8.73
CA ILE A 176 12.92 10.41 8.96
C ILE A 176 14.29 10.54 9.62
N ARG A 177 14.58 9.75 10.65
CA ARG A 177 15.89 9.77 11.33
C ARG A 177 17.02 9.36 10.40
N ALA A 178 16.82 8.37 9.52
CA ALA A 178 17.81 7.96 8.54
C ALA A 178 18.13 9.09 7.54
N LEU A 179 17.11 9.77 7.01
CA LEU A 179 17.27 10.93 6.12
C LEU A 179 18.01 12.08 6.80
N GLN A 180 17.69 12.40 8.05
CA GLN A 180 18.39 13.44 8.81
C GLN A 180 19.87 13.09 9.02
N ARG A 181 20.20 11.82 9.27
CA ARG A 181 21.60 11.35 9.39
C ARG A 181 22.35 11.49 8.06
N GLN A 182 21.74 11.13 6.94
CA GLN A 182 22.34 11.30 5.60
C GLN A 182 22.60 12.78 5.29
N ARG A 183 21.64 13.68 5.57
CA ARG A 183 21.83 15.13 5.37
C ARG A 183 22.97 15.70 6.24
N ARG A 184 23.07 15.27 7.50
CA ARG A 184 24.15 15.69 8.42
C ARG A 184 25.53 15.21 7.96
N THR A 185 25.63 13.99 7.44
CA THR A 185 26.90 13.43 6.94
C THR A 185 27.33 14.09 5.63
N ALA A 186 26.40 14.35 4.71
CA ALA A 186 26.66 15.09 3.46
C ALA A 186 27.14 16.53 3.73
N SER A 187 26.49 17.25 4.66
CA SER A 187 26.91 18.60 5.06
C SER A 187 28.31 18.62 5.68
N ARG A 188 28.66 17.63 6.51
CA ARG A 188 30.02 17.48 7.08
C ARG A 188 31.08 17.13 6.03
N ALA A 189 30.73 16.35 5.00
CA ALA A 189 31.65 16.03 3.91
C ALA A 189 31.92 17.25 3.03
N SER A 190 30.88 18.04 2.71
CA SER A 190 31.00 19.26 1.90
C SER A 190 31.76 20.39 2.62
N GLY A 191 31.69 20.46 3.95
CA GLY A 191 32.44 21.44 4.76
C GLY A 191 33.90 21.08 5.05
N LYS A 192 34.38 19.88 4.63
CA LYS A 192 35.79 19.47 4.70
C LYS A 192 36.56 19.68 3.39
N LEU A 193 35.88 20.12 2.34
CA LEU A 193 36.40 20.36 0.99
C LEU A 193 36.60 21.87 0.69
N GLN A 194 36.41 22.73 1.70
CA GLN A 194 36.75 24.16 1.69
C GLN A 194 37.84 24.41 2.72
#